data_AF-A0A317DRA8-F1
#
_entry.id   AF-A0A317DRA8-F1
#
_cell.length_a   1.000
_cell.length_b   1.000
_cell.length_c   1.000
_cell.angle_alpha   90.00
_cell.angle_beta   90.00
_cell.angle_gamma   90.00
#
_symmetry.space_group_name_H-M   'P 1'
#
loop_
_entity.id
_entity.type
_entity.pdbx_description
1 polymer ?
#
loop_
_entity_poly.entity_id
_entity_poly.type
_entity_poly.pdbx_seq_one_letter_code
_entity_poly.pdbx_strand_id
1 'polypeptide(L)'
;MNGELVVWAGERTDFSQLQRRVTAGTGRDALARSRPAHYVVFDLLSAPPGLPLLDKPLAERRALLTSLLADAPAQLTLSPQSTDVGQATEWLHTWTAAGIEGLMIKRLDSRYEPGKRGWQKYQCAYHSTEAIISGATPSLGNLETLLLGRLDEHGRLRYTGRTHPLRPAQRAELIDLLAP
;
A
#
# COMPACT_ATOMS: atom_id res chain seq x y z
N MET A 1 14.13 -12.21 -3.05
CA MET A 1 12.74 -12.11 -3.55
C MET A 1 12.25 -10.68 -3.40
N ASN A 2 11.18 -10.30 -4.08
CA ASN A 2 10.51 -9.01 -3.90
C ASN A 2 9.01 -9.24 -3.61
N GLY A 3 8.46 -8.52 -2.65
CA GLY A 3 7.18 -8.81 -2.04
C GLY A 3 6.75 -7.74 -1.05
N GLU A 4 5.54 -7.88 -0.52
CA GLU A 4 4.94 -6.99 0.47
C GLU A 4 4.78 -7.71 1.80
N LEU A 5 5.04 -7.02 2.92
CA LEU A 5 4.69 -7.53 4.24
C LEU A 5 3.27 -7.10 4.59
N VAL A 6 2.48 -8.05 5.07
CA VAL A 6 1.07 -7.83 5.44
C VAL A 6 0.83 -8.39 6.84
N VAL A 7 0.03 -7.69 7.64
CA VAL A 7 -0.50 -8.22 8.90
C VAL A 7 -2.01 -8.27 8.79
N TRP A 8 -2.60 -9.41 9.15
CA TRP A 8 -4.04 -9.58 9.20
C TRP A 8 -4.61 -9.15 10.55
N ALA A 9 -5.76 -8.49 10.51
CA ALA A 9 -6.61 -8.16 11.64
C ALA A 9 -8.04 -8.62 11.32
N GLY A 10 -8.34 -9.88 11.68
CA GLY A 10 -9.54 -10.55 11.17
C GLY A 10 -9.43 -10.78 9.66
N GLU A 11 -10.44 -10.34 8.92
CA GLU A 11 -10.51 -10.49 7.45
C GLU A 11 -9.86 -9.34 6.67
N ARG A 12 -9.23 -8.37 7.36
CA ARG A 12 -8.62 -7.19 6.73
C ARG A 12 -7.14 -7.10 7.01
N THR A 13 -6.41 -6.46 6.10
CA THR A 13 -5.02 -6.10 6.32
C THR A 13 -4.92 -4.83 7.19
N ASP A 14 -3.91 -4.79 8.07
CA ASP A 14 -3.67 -3.67 8.98
C ASP A 14 -2.19 -3.26 8.93
N PHE A 15 -1.90 -2.32 8.02
CA PHE A 15 -0.55 -1.76 7.85
C PHE A 15 -0.03 -1.04 9.10
N SER A 16 -0.93 -0.50 9.93
CA SER A 16 -0.52 0.22 11.14
C SER A 16 0.21 -0.69 12.13
N GLN A 17 -0.09 -2.00 12.15
CA GLN A 17 0.61 -2.96 13.01
C GLN A 17 2.06 -3.17 12.60
N LEU A 18 2.36 -3.10 11.30
CA LEU A 18 3.74 -3.15 10.81
C LEU A 18 4.50 -1.90 11.27
N GLN A 19 3.91 -0.72 11.13
CA GLN A 19 4.50 0.53 11.60
C GLN A 19 4.76 0.50 13.11
N ARG A 20 3.77 0.04 13.90
CA ARG A 20 3.92 -0.14 15.36
C ARG A 20 5.07 -1.09 15.69
N ARG A 21 5.24 -2.19 14.94
CA ARG A 21 6.34 -3.14 15.15
C ARG A 21 7.72 -2.52 14.85
N VAL A 22 7.82 -1.70 13.81
CA VAL A 22 9.08 -1.02 13.45
C VAL A 22 9.54 -0.13 14.60
N THR A 23 8.62 0.62 15.21
CA THR A 23 8.91 1.59 16.28
C THR A 23 8.88 1.02 17.71
N ALA A 24 8.49 -0.24 17.90
CA ALA A 24 8.26 -0.84 19.22
C ALA A 24 9.51 -1.12 20.09
N GLY A 25 10.73 -0.90 19.59
CA GLY A 25 11.95 -1.19 20.34
C GLY A 25 11.98 -2.62 20.89
N THR A 26 12.10 -2.78 22.21
CA THR A 26 12.12 -4.07 22.91
C THR A 26 10.79 -4.84 22.84
N GLY A 27 9.67 -4.16 22.55
CA GLY A 27 8.35 -4.78 22.39
C GLY A 27 8.13 -5.46 21.02
N ARG A 28 9.10 -5.36 20.10
CA ARG A 28 9.00 -5.88 18.72
C ARG A 28 8.64 -7.36 18.67
N ASP A 29 9.31 -8.19 19.47
CA ASP A 29 9.14 -9.64 19.44
C ASP A 29 7.77 -10.09 19.95
N ALA A 30 7.26 -9.42 20.99
CA ALA A 30 5.93 -9.67 21.51
C ALA A 30 4.85 -9.30 20.47
N LEU A 31 5.03 -8.18 19.76
CA LEU A 31 4.14 -7.79 18.66
C LEU A 31 4.23 -8.73 17.47
N ALA A 32 5.42 -9.22 17.13
CA ALA A 32 5.60 -10.19 16.05
C ALA A 32 4.90 -11.53 16.35
N ARG A 33 4.97 -12.02 17.60
CA ARG A 33 4.27 -13.24 18.03
C ARG A 33 2.75 -13.08 18.08
N SER A 34 2.27 -11.95 18.62
CA SER A 34 0.82 -11.71 18.77
C SER A 34 0.12 -11.40 17.44
N ARG A 35 0.84 -10.84 16.46
CA ARG A 35 0.29 -10.44 15.16
C ARG A 35 1.26 -10.84 14.05
N PRO A 36 1.40 -12.12 13.68
CA PRO A 36 2.40 -12.54 12.70
C PRO A 36 2.23 -11.82 11.35
N ALA A 37 3.35 -11.42 10.76
CA ALA A 37 3.35 -10.86 9.41
C ALA A 37 3.46 -11.97 8.37
N HIS A 38 2.81 -11.78 7.23
CA HIS A 38 2.87 -12.62 6.05
C HIS A 38 3.68 -11.88 5.00
N TYR A 39 4.60 -12.55 4.33
CA TYR A 39 5.34 -12.02 3.21
C TYR A 39 4.72 -12.52 1.92
N VAL A 40 4.05 -11.60 1.21
CA VAL A 40 3.34 -11.87 -0.05
C VAL A 40 4.26 -11.51 -1.20
N VAL A 41 4.81 -12.52 -1.87
CA VAL A 41 5.89 -12.39 -2.84
C VAL A 41 5.33 -12.28 -4.26
N PHE A 42 5.79 -11.30 -5.02
CA PHE A 42 5.32 -11.06 -6.39
C PHE A 42 6.44 -11.11 -7.45
N ASP A 43 7.72 -11.16 -7.07
CA ASP A 43 8.84 -11.26 -8.03
C ASP A 43 10.07 -11.98 -7.44
N LEU A 44 10.90 -12.55 -8.33
CA LEU A 44 12.17 -13.19 -7.99
C LEU A 44 13.30 -12.52 -8.75
N LEU A 45 14.11 -11.74 -8.03
CA LEU A 45 15.23 -10.97 -8.62
C LEU A 45 16.52 -11.78 -8.70
N SER A 46 16.65 -12.85 -7.91
CA SER A 46 17.79 -13.75 -7.93
C SER A 46 17.35 -15.15 -7.49
N ALA A 47 17.84 -16.17 -8.17
CA ALA A 47 17.66 -17.57 -7.81
C ALA A 47 18.85 -18.07 -6.98
N PRO A 48 18.64 -18.99 -6.03
CA PRO A 48 19.74 -19.68 -5.36
C PRO A 48 20.69 -20.34 -6.37
N PRO A 49 22.02 -20.27 -6.19
CA PRO A 49 22.74 -19.75 -5.02
C PRO A 49 23.07 -18.24 -5.06
N GLY A 50 22.44 -17.45 -5.94
CA GLY A 50 22.74 -16.02 -6.11
C GLY A 50 22.77 -15.57 -7.57
N LEU A 51 22.18 -16.35 -8.48
CA LEU A 51 22.13 -16.02 -9.90
C LEU A 51 21.16 -14.85 -10.12
N PRO A 52 21.59 -13.73 -10.70
CA PRO A 52 20.70 -12.59 -10.95
C PRO A 52 19.71 -12.91 -12.08
N LEU A 53 18.46 -12.47 -11.91
CA LEU A 53 17.38 -12.69 -12.88
C LEU A 53 16.83 -11.37 -13.46
N LEU A 54 17.46 -10.23 -13.22
CA LEU A 54 16.92 -8.92 -13.59
C LEU A 54 16.66 -8.80 -15.10
N ASP A 55 17.52 -9.38 -15.92
CA ASP A 55 17.40 -9.38 -17.38
C ASP A 55 16.39 -10.38 -17.93
N LYS A 56 15.85 -11.26 -17.08
CA LYS A 56 14.85 -12.26 -17.50
C LYS A 56 13.46 -11.62 -17.58
N PRO A 57 12.62 -12.02 -18.54
CA PRO A 57 11.20 -11.66 -18.58
C PRO A 57 10.47 -12.00 -17.27
N LEU A 58 9.47 -11.19 -16.90
CA LEU A 58 8.64 -11.43 -15.71
C LEU A 58 8.02 -12.84 -15.71
N ALA A 59 7.58 -13.33 -16.88
CA ALA A 59 7.02 -14.68 -16.99
C ALA A 59 8.00 -15.77 -16.52
N GLU A 60 9.28 -15.68 -16.91
CA GLU A 60 10.32 -16.62 -16.48
C GLU A 60 10.60 -16.49 -14.98
N ARG A 61 10.76 -15.25 -14.49
CA ARG A 61 11.00 -15.00 -13.05
C ARG A 61 9.86 -15.55 -12.19
N ARG A 62 8.63 -15.41 -12.67
CA ARG A 62 7.43 -15.88 -11.98
C ARG A 62 7.30 -17.39 -11.98
N ALA A 63 7.63 -18.07 -13.08
CA ALA A 63 7.65 -19.54 -13.11
C ALA A 63 8.63 -20.09 -12.08
N LEU A 64 9.86 -19.56 -12.05
CA LEU A 64 10.88 -19.93 -11.05
C LEU A 64 10.42 -19.65 -9.62
N LEU A 65 9.82 -18.48 -9.38
CA LEU A 65 9.29 -18.11 -8.08
C LEU A 65 8.19 -19.09 -7.62
N THR A 66 7.32 -19.50 -8.54
CA THR A 66 6.21 -20.42 -8.25
C THR A 66 6.75 -21.79 -7.84
N SER A 67 7.72 -22.33 -8.58
CA SER A 67 8.36 -23.59 -8.23
C SER A 67 9.10 -23.51 -6.89
N LEU A 68 9.75 -22.38 -6.59
CA LEU A 68 10.49 -22.20 -5.34
C LEU A 68 9.58 -22.13 -4.11
N LEU A 69 8.34 -21.66 -4.28
CA LEU A 69 7.38 -21.51 -3.18
C LEU A 69 6.33 -22.64 -3.11
N ALA A 70 6.51 -23.73 -3.86
CA ALA A 70 5.56 -24.86 -3.88
C ALA A 70 5.32 -25.44 -2.47
N ASP A 71 6.38 -25.56 -1.67
CA ASP A 71 6.35 -26.10 -0.30
C ASP A 71 6.58 -25.02 0.77
N ALA A 72 6.33 -23.75 0.42
CA ALA A 72 6.53 -22.64 1.35
C ALA A 72 5.50 -22.66 2.49
N PRO A 73 5.86 -22.21 3.70
CA PRO A 73 4.91 -22.07 4.78
C PRO A 73 3.87 -21.00 4.45
N ALA A 74 2.67 -21.07 5.04
CA ALA A 74 1.57 -20.14 4.74
C ALA A 74 1.94 -18.65 4.92
N GLN A 75 2.88 -18.34 5.81
CA GLN A 75 3.39 -16.99 6.05
C GLN A 75 4.24 -16.45 4.88
N LEU A 76 4.64 -17.29 3.94
CA LEU A 76 5.37 -16.94 2.72
C LEU A 76 4.55 -17.38 1.51
N THR A 77 3.75 -16.48 0.97
CA THR A 77 2.75 -16.81 -0.05
C THR A 77 3.00 -16.05 -1.34
N LEU A 78 2.67 -16.65 -2.48
CA LEU A 78 2.67 -15.97 -3.77
C LEU A 78 1.52 -14.97 -3.84
N SER A 79 1.81 -13.74 -4.26
CA SER A 79 0.76 -12.85 -4.75
C SER A 79 0.03 -13.53 -5.91
N PRO A 80 -1.31 -13.54 -5.91
CA PRO A 80 -2.09 -13.94 -7.08
C PRO A 80 -1.73 -13.09 -8.30
N GLN A 81 -1.83 -13.68 -9.49
CA GLN A 81 -1.65 -12.99 -10.77
C GLN A 81 -2.63 -13.57 -11.80
N SER A 82 -3.05 -12.73 -12.74
CA SER A 82 -3.89 -13.16 -13.85
C SER A 82 -3.59 -12.35 -15.10
N THR A 83 -3.77 -12.97 -16.27
CA THR A 83 -3.86 -12.28 -17.55
C THR A 83 -5.30 -12.06 -17.99
N ASP A 84 -6.27 -12.61 -17.25
CA ASP A 84 -7.69 -12.39 -17.51
C ASP A 84 -8.15 -11.08 -16.87
N VAL A 85 -8.67 -10.19 -17.70
CA VAL A 85 -9.20 -8.90 -17.27
C VAL A 85 -10.43 -9.09 -16.38
N GLY A 86 -11.29 -10.09 -16.66
CA GLY A 86 -12.48 -10.36 -15.87
C GLY A 86 -12.13 -10.70 -14.41
N GLN A 87 -11.23 -11.66 -14.23
CA GLN A 87 -10.70 -12.01 -12.91
C GLN A 87 -9.99 -10.84 -12.21
N ALA A 88 -9.20 -10.05 -12.95
CA ALA A 88 -8.55 -8.87 -12.38
C ALA A 88 -9.57 -7.83 -11.89
N THR A 89 -10.63 -7.59 -12.67
CA THR A 89 -11.74 -6.71 -12.27
C THR A 89 -12.48 -7.25 -11.04
N GLU A 90 -12.73 -8.56 -10.97
CA GLU A 90 -13.33 -9.18 -9.78
C GLU A 90 -12.49 -8.96 -8.52
N TRP A 91 -11.17 -9.10 -8.58
CA TRP A 91 -10.28 -8.82 -7.46
C TRP A 91 -10.35 -7.36 -6.99
N LEU A 92 -10.44 -6.40 -7.92
CA LEU A 92 -10.62 -4.99 -7.58
C LEU A 92 -11.90 -4.74 -6.78
N HIS A 93 -12.98 -5.44 -7.08
CA HIS A 93 -14.24 -5.27 -6.36
C HIS A 93 -14.26 -6.02 -5.03
N THR A 94 -13.72 -7.23 -4.98
CA THR A 94 -13.85 -8.13 -3.83
C THR A 94 -12.80 -7.90 -2.75
N TRP A 95 -11.55 -7.56 -3.11
CA TRP A 95 -10.46 -7.48 -2.14
C TRP A 95 -10.27 -6.09 -1.50
N THR A 96 -10.99 -5.08 -1.98
CA THR A 96 -11.00 -3.75 -1.34
C THR A 96 -11.55 -3.84 0.09
N ALA A 97 -12.57 -4.67 0.33
CA ALA A 97 -13.07 -4.98 1.67
C ALA A 97 -11.98 -5.54 2.58
N ALA A 98 -11.10 -6.40 2.05
CA ALA A 98 -9.96 -6.96 2.77
C ALA A 98 -8.80 -5.97 2.98
N GLY A 99 -8.90 -4.73 2.50
CA GLY A 99 -7.86 -3.71 2.65
C GLY A 99 -6.77 -3.76 1.57
N ILE A 100 -7.00 -4.48 0.47
CA ILE A 100 -6.11 -4.42 -0.70
C ILE A 100 -6.44 -3.16 -1.50
N GLU A 101 -5.42 -2.32 -1.71
CA GLU A 101 -5.59 -1.00 -2.33
C GLU A 101 -5.93 -1.06 -3.83
N GLY A 102 -5.49 -2.11 -4.52
CA GLY A 102 -5.72 -2.29 -5.95
C GLY A 102 -4.77 -3.28 -6.59
N LEU A 103 -4.51 -3.10 -7.89
CA LEU A 103 -3.70 -4.00 -8.71
C LEU A 103 -2.37 -3.37 -9.13
N MET A 104 -1.38 -4.24 -9.31
CA MET A 104 -0.15 -3.93 -10.01
C MET A 104 -0.19 -4.55 -11.41
N ILE A 105 -0.09 -3.73 -12.45
CA ILE A 105 -0.09 -4.12 -13.84
C ILE A 105 1.34 -4.12 -14.34
N LYS A 106 1.78 -5.26 -14.88
CA LYS A 106 3.16 -5.50 -15.33
C LYS A 106 3.13 -6.22 -16.66
N ARG A 107 4.04 -5.86 -17.58
CA ARG A 107 4.20 -6.62 -18.83
C ARG A 107 4.93 -7.93 -18.57
N LEU A 108 4.44 -9.04 -19.13
CA LEU A 108 5.04 -10.37 -18.96
C LEU A 108 6.45 -10.48 -19.56
N ASP A 109 6.72 -9.73 -20.63
CA ASP A 109 8.00 -9.66 -21.32
C ASP A 109 8.99 -8.66 -20.69
N SER A 110 8.59 -7.94 -19.64
CA SER A 110 9.44 -6.91 -19.04
C SER A 110 10.57 -7.48 -18.19
N ARG A 111 11.74 -6.87 -18.33
CA ARG A 111 12.87 -7.00 -17.41
C ARG A 111 12.57 -6.28 -16.11
N TYR A 112 13.29 -6.64 -15.05
CA TYR A 112 13.29 -5.86 -13.82
C TYR A 112 14.30 -4.72 -13.94
N GLU A 113 13.82 -3.48 -13.83
CA GLU A 113 14.65 -2.28 -13.92
C GLU A 113 14.73 -1.56 -12.57
N PRO A 114 15.80 -1.77 -11.78
CA PRO A 114 15.94 -1.13 -10.47
C PRO A 114 15.86 0.40 -10.58
N GLY A 115 15.04 1.00 -9.71
CA GLY A 115 14.89 2.47 -9.64
C GLY A 115 14.03 3.08 -10.75
N LYS A 116 13.54 2.30 -11.73
CA LYS A 116 12.65 2.82 -12.78
C LYS A 116 11.18 2.55 -12.47
N ARG A 117 10.31 3.46 -12.93
CA ARG A 117 8.85 3.33 -12.85
C ARG A 117 8.33 2.50 -14.03
N GLY A 118 8.66 1.21 -14.05
CA GLY A 118 8.26 0.29 -15.14
C GLY A 118 6.90 -0.40 -14.93
N TRP A 119 6.34 -0.33 -13.72
CA TRP A 119 5.06 -0.96 -13.38
C TRP A 119 3.97 0.08 -13.15
N GLN A 120 2.74 -0.27 -13.51
CA GLN A 120 1.58 0.59 -13.31
C GLN A 120 0.79 0.12 -12.10
N LYS A 121 0.37 1.06 -11.24
CA LYS A 121 -0.54 0.77 -10.13
C LYS A 121 -1.92 1.28 -10.51
N TYR A 122 -2.92 0.41 -10.39
CA TYR A 122 -4.33 0.78 -10.52
C TYR A 122 -4.96 0.65 -9.14
N GLN A 123 -5.34 1.77 -8.53
CA GLN A 123 -5.83 1.82 -7.15
C GLN A 123 -7.33 2.14 -7.13
N CYS A 124 -8.11 1.35 -6.40
CA CYS A 124 -9.54 1.60 -6.23
C CYS A 124 -9.75 2.64 -5.13
N ALA A 125 -9.81 3.91 -5.52
CA ALA A 125 -10.11 5.01 -4.61
C ALA A 125 -11.63 5.15 -4.39
N TYR A 126 -12.23 4.20 -3.66
CA TYR A 126 -13.68 4.21 -3.40
C TYR A 126 -14.10 4.65 -2.00
N HIS A 127 -13.15 5.02 -1.14
CA HIS A 127 -13.48 5.56 0.18
C HIS A 127 -13.07 7.03 0.25
N SER A 128 -13.85 7.89 -0.41
CA SER A 128 -13.91 9.29 -0.02
C SER A 128 -14.77 9.39 1.24
N THR A 129 -14.31 10.15 2.21
CA THR A 129 -15.14 10.61 3.32
C THR A 129 -15.06 12.12 3.35
N GLU A 130 -16.15 12.74 3.78
CA GLU A 130 -16.10 14.15 4.15
C GLU A 130 -15.29 14.30 5.44
N ALA A 131 -14.50 15.36 5.48
CA ALA A 131 -13.71 15.76 6.63
C ALA A 131 -13.77 17.27 6.77
N ILE A 132 -13.71 17.74 8.01
CA ILE A 132 -13.69 19.15 8.37
C ILE A 132 -12.23 19.60 8.31
N ILE A 133 -11.97 20.73 7.65
CA ILE A 133 -10.67 21.40 7.70
C ILE A 133 -10.54 22.02 9.10
N SER A 134 -9.65 21.48 9.92
CA SER A 134 -9.44 21.92 11.30
C SER A 134 -8.29 22.94 11.42
N GLY A 135 -7.55 23.18 10.34
CA GLY A 135 -6.43 24.11 10.29
C GLY A 135 -5.53 23.88 9.07
N ALA A 136 -4.42 24.60 9.00
CA ALA A 136 -3.44 24.49 7.93
C ALA A 136 -2.02 24.64 8.44
N THR A 137 -1.05 24.09 7.69
CA THR A 137 0.38 24.27 7.94
C THR A 137 1.05 25.01 6.78
N PRO A 138 2.03 25.89 7.03
CA PRO A 138 2.41 26.37 8.36
C PRO A 138 1.36 27.29 9.00
N SER A 139 0.49 27.95 8.22
CA SER A 139 -0.55 28.84 8.74
C SER A 139 -1.71 29.02 7.73
N LEU A 140 -2.83 29.62 8.16
CA LEU A 140 -3.97 29.90 7.29
C LEU A 140 -3.66 30.88 6.13
N GLY A 141 -2.67 31.77 6.32
CA GLY A 141 -2.19 32.67 5.26
C GLY A 141 -1.15 32.04 4.31
N ASN A 142 -0.69 30.82 4.62
CA ASN A 142 0.26 30.08 3.78
C ASN A 142 -0.10 28.59 3.82
N LEU A 143 -1.05 28.22 2.97
CA LEU A 143 -1.66 26.89 2.94
C LEU A 143 -0.76 25.88 2.22
N GLU A 144 0.18 25.24 2.90
CA GLU A 144 0.96 24.14 2.32
C GLU A 144 0.22 22.81 2.42
N THR A 145 -0.27 22.46 3.61
CA THR A 145 -1.13 21.29 3.83
C THR A 145 -2.31 21.65 4.73
N LEU A 146 -3.43 20.97 4.55
CA LEU A 146 -4.59 21.13 5.41
C LEU A 146 -4.63 20.02 6.46
N LEU A 147 -4.99 20.39 7.69
CA LEU A 147 -5.28 19.45 8.77
C LEU A 147 -6.76 19.08 8.70
N LEU A 148 -7.03 17.79 8.69
CA LEU A 148 -8.37 17.23 8.52
C LEU A 148 -8.81 16.57 9.83
N GLY A 149 -10.08 16.76 10.17
CA GLY A 149 -10.71 16.07 11.29
C GLY A 149 -12.14 15.62 10.99
N ARG A 150 -12.66 14.72 11.81
CA ARG A 150 -14.05 14.26 11.79
C ARG A 150 -14.63 14.28 13.19
N LEU A 151 -15.93 14.51 13.31
CA LEU A 151 -16.61 14.45 14.60
C LEU A 151 -16.70 12.99 15.05
N ASP A 152 -16.36 12.72 16.31
CA ASP A 152 -16.66 11.44 16.96
C ASP A 152 -18.15 11.34 17.33
N GLU A 153 -18.58 10.19 17.84
CA GLU A 153 -19.97 9.93 18.27
C GLU A 153 -20.48 10.91 19.33
N HIS A 154 -19.58 11.64 19.99
CA HIS A 154 -19.90 12.63 21.02
C HIS A 154 -19.79 14.07 20.48
N GLY A 155 -19.69 14.24 19.15
CA GLY A 155 -19.61 15.54 18.50
C GLY A 155 -18.26 16.25 18.66
N ARG A 156 -17.18 15.56 19.07
CA ARG A 156 -15.85 16.18 19.21
C ARG A 156 -15.02 15.99 17.96
N LEU A 157 -14.37 17.07 17.51
CA LEU A 157 -13.47 17.02 16.36
C LEU A 157 -12.20 16.21 16.68
N ARG A 158 -11.99 15.11 15.96
CA ARG A 158 -10.81 14.24 16.04
C ARG A 158 -9.99 14.39 14.78
N TYR A 159 -8.69 14.61 14.94
CA TYR A 159 -7.76 14.63 13.81
C TYR A 159 -7.75 13.29 13.09
N THR A 160 -7.95 13.32 11.78
CA THR A 160 -7.99 12.13 10.92
C THR A 160 -6.85 12.08 9.92
N GLY A 161 -6.17 13.20 9.67
CA GLY A 161 -5.02 13.23 8.76
C GLY A 161 -4.74 14.61 8.23
N ARG A 162 -3.88 14.67 7.22
CA ARG A 162 -3.59 15.89 6.47
C ARG A 162 -3.58 15.61 4.98
N THR A 163 -3.77 16.64 4.17
CA THR A 163 -3.60 16.52 2.73
C THR A 163 -2.14 16.33 2.36
N HIS A 164 -1.88 15.87 1.14
CA HIS A 164 -0.60 16.14 0.47
C HIS A 164 -0.42 17.65 0.28
N PRO A 165 0.83 18.11 -0.02
CA PRO A 165 1.07 19.50 -0.37
C PRO A 165 0.11 19.99 -1.45
N LEU A 166 -0.58 21.10 -1.16
CA LEU A 166 -1.55 21.69 -2.08
C LEU A 166 -0.84 22.18 -3.34
N ARG A 167 -1.46 21.94 -4.50
CA ARG A 167 -1.00 22.53 -5.77
C ARG A 167 -1.29 24.03 -5.78
N PRO A 168 -0.54 24.84 -6.55
CA PRO A 168 -0.76 26.29 -6.61
C PRO A 168 -2.21 26.72 -6.87
N ALA A 169 -2.92 26.03 -7.77
CA ALA A 169 -4.33 26.32 -8.05
C ALA A 169 -5.24 26.05 -6.83
N GLN A 170 -5.01 24.96 -6.10
CA GLN A 170 -5.78 24.62 -4.89
C GLN A 170 -5.51 25.63 -3.78
N ARG A 171 -4.27 26.11 -3.65
CA ARG A 171 -3.94 27.17 -2.68
C ARG A 171 -4.69 28.46 -2.98
N ALA A 172 -4.71 28.89 -4.24
CA ALA A 172 -5.39 30.11 -4.65
C ALA A 172 -6.91 30.03 -4.41
N GLU A 173 -7.53 28.88 -4.66
CA GLU A 173 -8.96 28.68 -4.42
C GLU A 173 -9.30 28.67 -2.92
N LEU A 174 -8.46 28.04 -2.10
CA LEU A 174 -8.75 27.82 -0.68
C LEU A 174 -8.36 28.99 0.23
N ILE A 175 -7.42 29.84 -0.20
CA ILE A 175 -6.92 30.93 0.66
C ILE A 175 -8.02 31.94 1.01
N ASP A 176 -8.93 32.20 0.07
CA ASP A 176 -10.05 33.13 0.28
C ASP A 176 -11.18 32.47 1.10
N LEU A 177 -11.37 31.16 0.99
CA LEU A 177 -12.39 30.41 1.73
C LEU A 177 -12.01 30.13 3.19
N LEU A 178 -10.71 30.13 3.49
CA LEU A 178 -10.15 29.84 4.81
C LEU A 178 -9.55 31.08 5.49
N ALA A 179 -9.64 32.25 4.83
CA ALA A 179 -9.34 33.52 5.45
C ALA A 179 -10.36 33.80 6.57
N PRO A 180 -9.90 34.26 7.75
CA PRO A 180 -10.79 34.60 8.88
C PRO A 180 -11.68 35.81 8.60
#